data_AF-A0A914M1D4-F1
#
_entry.id   AF-A0A914M1D4-F1
#
_cell.length_a   1.000
_cell.length_b   1.000
_cell.length_c   1.000
_cell.angle_alpha   90.00
_cell.angle_beta   90.00
_cell.angle_gamma   90.00
#
_symmetry.space_group_name_H-M   'P 1'
#
loop_
_entity.id
_entity.type
_entity.pdbx_description
1 polymer ?
#
loop_
_entity_poly.entity_id
_entity_poly.type
_entity_poly.pdbx_seq_one_letter_code
_entity_poly.pdbx_strand_id
1 'polypeptide(L)'
;MSSQLGAINSINNLIGKLFTQPKGDFAGRLNSRVTVTILGISAGLLLTTHFWGDPITCWIPAEFPKVWAEFVDQYCFVHGTYWAHLVEPLDYDKETRQRVFIDYYQWVPYVLAAHALFFYIPRFLWRKMAQFSGYDLASSVQYVDHLWNQIRSSNFQSRVDSFERQAAPYLWDGIRLSRRRSRGQLVLYYVIYTLIQATNSTIMFMWLNALVGSPMYSWRGPSILVDLLNGLDWQETGHFPRITHCDFTKRKPASVQVETVMCVLTLNIYYEKLFIFLWFWYLFVCLCSWANFLSWSKGKNLKVFFK
;
A
#
# COMPACT_ATOMS: atom_id res chain seq x y z
N MET A 1 -13.86 -11.71 24.94
CA MET A 1 -14.71 -10.81 24.11
C MET A 1 -14.47 -9.32 24.39
N SER A 2 -14.20 -8.88 25.63
CA SER A 2 -13.95 -7.46 25.96
C SER A 2 -12.66 -6.87 25.35
N SER A 3 -11.58 -7.65 25.24
CA SER A 3 -10.32 -7.21 24.62
C SER A 3 -10.45 -6.97 23.11
N GLN A 4 -11.32 -7.71 22.42
CA GLN A 4 -11.53 -7.55 20.98
C GLN A 4 -12.36 -6.31 20.65
N LEU A 5 -13.38 -5.99 21.46
CA LEU A 5 -14.15 -4.75 21.34
C LEU A 5 -13.26 -3.50 21.55
N GLY A 6 -12.31 -3.56 22.47
CA GLY A 6 -11.33 -2.48 22.69
C GLY A 6 -10.40 -2.26 21.50
N ALA A 7 -9.89 -3.35 20.90
CA ALA A 7 -9.05 -3.28 19.71
C ALA A 7 -9.82 -2.73 18.49
N ILE A 8 -11.05 -3.19 18.26
CA ILE A 8 -11.91 -2.73 17.17
C ILE A 8 -12.25 -1.24 17.32
N ASN A 9 -12.58 -0.77 18.53
CA ASN A 9 -12.83 0.65 18.79
C ASN A 9 -11.57 1.51 18.65
N SER A 10 -10.39 0.98 19.03
CA SER A 10 -9.10 1.65 18.82
C SER A 10 -8.79 1.81 17.34
N ILE A 11 -9.00 0.75 16.55
CA ILE A 11 -8.82 0.74 15.09
C ILE A 11 -9.80 1.72 14.44
N ASN A 12 -11.07 1.71 14.81
CA ASN A 12 -12.07 2.64 14.30
C ASN A 12 -11.73 4.11 14.61
N ASN A 13 -11.19 4.39 15.81
CA ASN A 13 -10.73 5.73 16.17
C ASN A 13 -9.47 6.14 15.40
N LEU A 14 -8.54 5.22 15.15
CA LEU A 14 -7.32 5.47 14.38
C LEU A 14 -7.66 5.74 12.90
N ILE A 15 -8.52 4.90 12.32
CA ILE A 15 -9.07 5.03 10.98
C ILE A 15 -9.86 6.35 10.86
N GLY A 16 -10.73 6.64 11.82
CA GLY A 16 -11.48 7.89 11.89
C GLY A 16 -10.58 9.14 11.89
N LYS A 17 -9.50 9.14 12.67
CA LYS A 17 -8.49 10.23 12.67
C LYS A 17 -7.72 10.36 11.34
N LEU A 18 -7.52 9.26 10.62
CA LEU A 18 -6.95 9.29 9.27
C LEU A 18 -7.93 9.92 8.27
N PHE A 19 -9.23 9.59 8.37
CA PHE A 19 -10.30 10.04 7.49
C PHE A 19 -10.84 11.46 7.77
N THR A 20 -10.62 12.05 8.95
CA THR A 20 -11.10 13.41 9.31
C THR A 20 -10.16 14.56 8.94
N GLN A 21 -8.95 14.27 8.42
CA GLN A 21 -8.01 15.32 7.93
C GLN A 21 -8.67 16.32 6.94
N PRO A 22 -8.21 17.59 6.92
CA PRO A 22 -8.85 18.70 6.21
C PRO A 22 -8.98 18.49 4.71
N LYS A 23 -9.90 19.26 4.10
CA LYS A 23 -10.24 19.23 2.68
C LYS A 23 -9.03 19.63 1.81
N GLY A 24 -8.19 18.69 1.40
CA GLY A 24 -7.11 18.88 0.41
C GLY A 24 -7.46 18.37 -1.00
N ASP A 25 -6.55 18.49 -1.97
CA ASP A 25 -6.75 17.97 -3.34
C ASP A 25 -7.02 16.45 -3.37
N PHE A 26 -7.83 16.01 -4.34
CA PHE A 26 -8.25 14.61 -4.47
C PHE A 26 -7.05 13.66 -4.57
N ALA A 27 -6.07 13.96 -5.43
CA ALA A 27 -4.86 13.14 -5.60
C ALA A 27 -4.03 13.02 -4.31
N GLY A 28 -3.93 14.12 -3.54
CA GLY A 28 -3.29 14.16 -2.22
C GLY A 28 -3.96 13.23 -1.20
N ARG A 29 -5.30 13.22 -1.17
CA ARG A 29 -6.09 12.32 -0.31
C ARG A 29 -5.95 10.87 -0.74
N LEU A 30 -5.97 10.61 -2.04
CA LEU A 30 -5.87 9.27 -2.58
C LEU A 30 -4.56 8.60 -2.13
N ASN A 31 -3.41 9.25 -2.35
CA ASN A 31 -2.11 8.71 -1.96
C ASN A 31 -1.92 8.59 -0.45
N SER A 32 -2.12 9.69 0.28
CA SER A 32 -1.66 9.77 1.68
C SER A 32 -2.66 9.25 2.72
N ARG A 33 -3.92 9.09 2.34
CA ARG A 33 -4.97 8.59 3.23
C ARG A 33 -5.49 7.26 2.74
N VAL A 34 -6.05 7.22 1.53
CA VAL A 34 -6.75 6.02 1.05
C VAL A 34 -5.75 4.88 0.82
N THR A 35 -4.70 5.11 0.04
CA THR A 35 -3.67 4.10 -0.23
C THR A 35 -2.95 3.66 1.04
N VAL A 36 -2.58 4.58 1.94
CA VAL A 36 -1.98 4.24 3.24
C VAL A 36 -2.92 3.38 4.09
N THR A 37 -4.22 3.68 4.10
CA THR A 37 -5.21 2.89 4.86
C THR A 37 -5.38 1.50 4.26
N ILE A 38 -5.54 1.40 2.93
CA ILE A 38 -5.65 0.12 2.21
C ILE A 38 -4.43 -0.74 2.52
N LEU A 39 -3.21 -0.20 2.36
CA LEU A 39 -1.98 -0.93 2.59
C LEU A 39 -1.79 -1.30 4.07
N GLY A 40 -2.09 -0.40 5.00
CA GLY A 40 -1.99 -0.66 6.43
C GLY A 40 -2.95 -1.74 6.90
N ILE A 41 -4.19 -1.73 6.40
CA ILE A 41 -5.18 -2.79 6.69
C ILE A 41 -4.75 -4.10 6.06
N SER A 42 -4.34 -4.11 4.79
CA SER A 42 -3.88 -5.32 4.11
C SER A 42 -2.66 -5.93 4.80
N ALA A 43 -1.66 -5.12 5.19
CA ALA A 43 -0.50 -5.58 5.93
C ALA A 43 -0.89 -6.15 7.31
N GLY A 44 -1.75 -5.45 8.05
CA GLY A 44 -2.24 -5.92 9.35
C GLY A 44 -3.00 -7.23 9.24
N LEU A 45 -3.88 -7.36 8.24
CA LEU A 45 -4.67 -8.56 7.99
C LEU A 45 -3.78 -9.76 7.61
N LEU A 46 -2.75 -9.55 6.79
CA LEU A 46 -1.84 -10.62 6.38
C LEU A 46 -0.91 -11.09 7.52
N LEU A 47 -0.55 -10.20 8.45
CA LEU A 47 0.24 -10.56 9.63
C LEU A 47 -0.55 -11.36 10.67
N THR A 48 -1.87 -11.21 10.71
CA THR A 48 -2.71 -11.88 11.70
C THR A 48 -2.97 -13.34 11.32
N THR A 49 -2.29 -14.26 11.98
CA THR A 49 -2.51 -15.72 11.84
C THR A 49 -3.89 -16.17 12.31
N HIS A 50 -4.54 -15.41 13.19
CA HIS A 50 -5.88 -15.72 13.71
C HIS A 50 -7.00 -15.79 12.66
N PHE A 51 -6.88 -15.07 11.53
CA PHE A 51 -7.92 -15.08 10.49
C PHE A 51 -7.75 -16.22 9.50
N TRP A 52 -6.50 -16.63 9.27
CA TRP A 52 -6.15 -17.54 8.16
C TRP A 52 -5.85 -18.96 8.61
N GLY A 53 -5.62 -19.17 9.91
CA GLY A 53 -5.13 -20.44 10.43
C GLY A 53 -3.64 -20.60 10.14
N ASP A 54 -3.21 -21.85 9.96
CA ASP A 54 -1.82 -22.17 9.68
C ASP A 54 -1.45 -21.74 8.25
N PRO A 55 -0.34 -20.98 8.07
CA PRO A 55 0.02 -20.40 6.77
C PRO A 55 0.48 -21.44 5.75
N ILE A 56 0.99 -22.57 6.22
CA ILE A 56 1.43 -23.71 5.43
C ILE A 56 1.11 -24.98 6.20
N THR A 57 0.66 -26.01 5.48
CA THR A 57 0.42 -27.35 6.03
C THR A 57 0.99 -28.39 5.08
N CYS A 58 1.92 -29.21 5.56
CA CYS A 58 2.63 -30.18 4.75
C CYS A 58 2.07 -31.60 4.89
N TRP A 59 2.08 -32.32 3.77
CA TRP A 59 1.76 -33.73 3.68
C TRP A 59 2.98 -34.55 4.04
N ILE A 60 2.91 -35.22 5.18
CA ILE A 60 4.04 -35.93 5.80
C ILE A 60 3.63 -37.41 5.97
N PRO A 61 4.57 -38.37 5.81
CA PRO A 61 4.28 -39.79 6.00
C PRO A 61 3.67 -40.09 7.38
N ALA A 62 2.79 -41.10 7.44
CA ALA A 62 2.06 -41.47 8.66
C ALA A 62 2.96 -41.96 9.82
N GLU A 63 4.22 -42.31 9.53
CA GLU A 63 5.22 -42.73 10.53
C GLU A 63 5.64 -41.58 11.47
N PHE A 64 5.45 -40.33 11.06
CA PHE A 64 5.90 -39.18 11.84
C PHE A 64 4.93 -38.83 12.97
N PRO A 65 5.44 -38.65 14.21
CA PRO A 65 4.65 -38.09 15.29
C PRO A 65 4.21 -36.65 14.96
N LYS A 66 3.09 -36.21 15.52
CA LYS A 66 2.54 -34.86 15.32
C LYS A 66 3.55 -33.73 15.56
N VAL A 67 4.44 -33.87 16.55
CA VAL A 67 5.49 -32.87 16.85
C VAL A 67 6.44 -32.67 15.66
N TRP A 68 6.76 -33.73 14.92
CA TRP A 68 7.59 -33.63 13.72
C TRP A 68 6.84 -32.99 12.57
N ALA A 69 5.52 -33.19 12.48
CA ALA A 69 4.71 -32.52 11.49
C ALA A 69 4.75 -31.00 11.67
N GLU A 70 4.53 -30.54 12.89
CA GLU A 70 4.61 -29.11 13.25
C GLU A 70 6.03 -28.53 13.00
N PHE A 71 7.08 -29.32 13.24
CA PHE A 71 8.45 -28.92 12.92
C PHE A 71 8.67 -28.76 11.40
N VAL A 72 8.20 -29.72 10.60
CA VAL A 72 8.36 -29.69 9.13
C VAL A 72 7.58 -28.51 8.55
N ASP A 73 6.37 -28.23 9.04
CA ASP A 73 5.58 -27.07 8.61
C ASP A 73 6.36 -25.76 8.84
N GLN A 74 6.94 -25.59 10.03
CA GLN A 74 7.77 -24.42 10.35
C GLN A 74 9.07 -24.38 9.55
N TYR A 75 9.73 -25.52 9.37
CA TYR A 75 10.94 -25.64 8.58
C TYR A 75 10.70 -25.19 7.14
N CYS A 76 9.65 -25.71 6.50
CA CYS A 76 9.27 -25.37 5.14
C CYS A 76 8.80 -23.92 5.02
N PHE A 77 8.11 -23.39 6.04
CA PHE A 77 7.76 -21.98 6.07
C PHE A 77 9.00 -21.08 6.03
N VAL A 78 10.03 -21.39 6.83
CA VAL A 78 11.26 -20.57 6.98
C VAL A 78 12.24 -20.77 5.82
N HIS A 79 12.46 -22.01 5.37
CA HIS A 79 13.42 -22.32 4.32
C HIS A 79 12.93 -22.02 2.90
N GLY A 80 11.64 -21.78 2.73
CA GLY A 80 11.04 -21.56 1.41
C GLY A 80 10.56 -22.85 0.74
N THR A 81 9.78 -22.68 -0.31
CA THR A 81 9.24 -23.80 -1.11
C THR A 81 9.47 -23.55 -2.60
N TYR A 82 9.26 -24.55 -3.44
CA TYR A 82 9.33 -24.40 -4.89
C TYR A 82 8.12 -25.00 -5.56
N TRP A 83 7.83 -24.57 -6.77
CA TRP A 83 6.75 -25.11 -7.58
C TRP A 83 7.28 -26.00 -8.69
N ALA A 84 6.63 -27.14 -8.85
CA ALA A 84 6.84 -28.09 -9.93
C ALA A 84 5.47 -28.58 -10.41
N HIS A 85 5.39 -29.03 -11.66
CA HIS A 85 4.15 -29.61 -12.19
C HIS A 85 3.83 -30.92 -11.47
N LEU A 86 2.57 -31.08 -11.06
CA LEU A 86 2.12 -32.25 -10.27
C LEU A 86 2.07 -33.55 -11.08
N VAL A 87 2.07 -33.47 -12.41
CA VAL A 87 1.97 -34.61 -13.33
C VAL A 87 3.35 -35.17 -13.68
N GLU A 88 4.36 -34.30 -13.73
CA GLU A 88 5.71 -34.68 -14.11
C GLU A 88 6.51 -35.19 -12.90
N PRO A 89 7.37 -36.20 -13.07
CA PRO A 89 8.26 -36.62 -11.99
C PRO A 89 9.22 -35.48 -11.64
N LEU A 90 9.58 -35.40 -10.35
CA LEU A 90 10.57 -34.43 -9.90
C LEU A 90 11.94 -34.72 -10.51
N ASP A 91 12.58 -33.69 -11.03
CA ASP A 91 13.95 -33.78 -11.53
C ASP A 91 14.93 -34.15 -10.42
N TYR A 92 15.95 -34.96 -10.77
CA TYR A 92 17.02 -35.34 -9.86
C TYR A 92 17.96 -34.15 -9.56
N ASP A 93 18.14 -33.28 -10.55
CA ASP A 93 18.95 -32.09 -10.40
C ASP A 93 18.21 -31.02 -9.58
N LYS A 94 18.88 -30.53 -8.53
CA LYS A 94 18.30 -29.56 -7.60
C LYS A 94 18.01 -28.23 -8.29
N GLU A 95 18.88 -27.78 -9.19
CA GLU A 95 18.72 -26.47 -9.85
C GLU A 95 17.52 -26.47 -10.78
N THR A 96 17.35 -27.55 -11.54
CA THR A 96 16.20 -27.72 -12.45
C THR A 96 14.89 -27.80 -11.66
N ARG A 97 14.87 -28.59 -10.58
CA ARG A 97 13.69 -28.74 -9.72
C ARG A 97 13.29 -27.44 -8.99
N GLN A 98 14.26 -26.64 -8.56
CA GLN A 98 14.03 -25.39 -7.82
C GLN A 98 13.97 -24.15 -8.72
N ARG A 99 13.74 -24.32 -10.02
CA ARG A 99 13.68 -23.22 -10.99
C ARG A 99 12.66 -22.14 -10.61
N VAL A 100 11.52 -22.55 -10.06
CA VAL A 100 10.46 -21.64 -9.57
C VAL A 100 10.43 -21.71 -8.05
N PHE A 101 11.33 -20.97 -7.41
CA PHE A 101 11.41 -20.85 -5.95
C PHE A 101 10.46 -19.77 -5.43
N ILE A 102 9.88 -20.02 -4.25
CA ILE A 102 8.79 -19.25 -3.65
C ILE A 102 9.14 -18.99 -2.17
N ASP A 103 9.48 -17.74 -1.87
CA ASP A 103 9.79 -17.24 -0.52
C ASP A 103 9.14 -15.88 -0.19
N TYR A 104 8.40 -15.29 -1.13
CA TYR A 104 7.84 -13.94 -0.98
C TYR A 104 6.85 -13.82 0.19
N TYR A 105 6.13 -14.88 0.54
CA TYR A 105 5.07 -14.86 1.57
C TYR A 105 5.57 -14.46 2.97
N GLN A 106 6.87 -14.64 3.24
CA GLN A 106 7.50 -14.16 4.48
C GLN A 106 7.60 -12.63 4.51
N TRP A 107 7.84 -12.01 3.35
CA TRP A 107 8.21 -10.60 3.24
C TRP A 107 7.06 -9.70 2.80
N VAL A 108 6.05 -10.23 2.10
CA VAL A 108 4.92 -9.43 1.56
C VAL A 108 4.28 -8.51 2.60
N PRO A 109 3.92 -8.96 3.82
CA PRO A 109 3.24 -8.09 4.77
C PRO A 109 4.12 -6.91 5.23
N TYR A 110 5.42 -7.14 5.38
CA TYR A 110 6.39 -6.10 5.73
C TYR A 110 6.64 -5.12 4.58
N VAL A 111 6.71 -5.62 3.35
CA VAL A 111 6.84 -4.77 2.15
C VAL A 111 5.60 -3.88 1.98
N LEU A 112 4.39 -4.40 2.23
CA LEU A 112 3.16 -3.60 2.19
C LEU A 112 3.14 -2.52 3.28
N ALA A 113 3.62 -2.83 4.49
CA ALA A 113 3.78 -1.82 5.54
C ALA A 113 4.81 -0.74 5.17
N ALA A 114 5.92 -1.12 4.54
CA ALA A 114 6.91 -0.19 4.02
C ALA A 114 6.31 0.71 2.91
N HIS A 115 5.57 0.13 1.96
CA HIS A 115 4.83 0.90 0.95
C HIS A 115 3.90 1.94 1.60
N ALA A 116 3.16 1.57 2.65
CA ALA A 116 2.27 2.49 3.36
C ALA A 116 3.04 3.70 3.93
N LEU A 117 4.23 3.46 4.50
CA LEU A 117 5.10 4.51 5.01
C LEU A 117 5.60 5.42 3.87
N PHE A 118 6.05 4.84 2.75
CA PHE A 118 6.50 5.62 1.59
C PHE A 118 5.39 6.47 0.98
N PHE A 119 4.15 6.00 0.92
CA PHE A 119 3.01 6.82 0.48
C PHE A 119 2.67 7.96 1.45
N TYR A 120 3.05 7.85 2.73
CA TYR A 120 2.85 8.91 3.72
C TYR A 120 3.95 9.99 3.68
N ILE A 121 5.20 9.65 3.32
CA ILE A 121 6.35 10.56 3.31
C ILE A 121 6.09 11.89 2.55
N PRO A 122 5.56 11.90 1.32
CA PRO A 122 5.34 13.15 0.58
C PRO A 122 4.45 14.15 1.35
N ARG A 123 3.46 13.65 2.08
CA ARG A 123 2.58 14.50 2.91
C ARG A 123 3.32 15.06 4.12
N PHE A 124 4.15 14.24 4.77
CA PHE A 124 4.99 14.71 5.86
C PHE A 124 5.92 15.84 5.39
N LEU A 125 6.56 15.66 4.24
CA LEU A 125 7.41 16.67 3.61
C LEU A 125 6.63 17.94 3.26
N TRP A 126 5.42 17.82 2.69
CA TRP A 126 4.56 18.98 2.42
C TRP A 126 4.28 19.80 3.68
N ARG A 127 3.92 19.17 4.80
CA ARG A 127 3.64 19.89 6.05
C ARG A 127 4.87 20.65 6.55
N LYS A 128 6.06 20.07 6.42
CA LYS A 128 7.33 20.73 6.81
C LYS A 128 7.69 21.87 5.85
N MET A 129 7.53 21.68 4.55
CA MET A 129 7.76 22.74 3.55
C MET A 129 6.76 23.90 3.70
N ALA A 130 5.48 23.61 3.97
CA ALA A 130 4.46 24.62 4.22
C ALA A 130 4.77 25.46 5.46
N GLN A 131 5.23 24.82 6.55
CA GLN A 131 5.71 25.54 7.75
C GLN A 131 6.89 26.44 7.44
N PHE A 132 7.85 25.97 6.63
CA PHE A 132 9.01 26.77 6.23
C PHE A 132 8.62 27.99 5.39
N SER A 133 7.58 27.88 4.56
CA SER A 133 7.03 29.00 3.79
C SER A 133 6.44 30.13 4.66
N GLY A 134 6.19 29.87 5.95
CA GLY A 134 5.76 30.88 6.93
C GLY A 134 4.28 31.28 6.82
N TYR A 135 3.48 30.56 6.03
CA TYR A 135 2.03 30.73 5.96
C TYR A 135 1.33 29.41 6.30
N ASP A 136 0.60 29.39 7.41
CA ASP A 136 -0.19 28.22 7.78
C ASP A 136 -1.55 28.23 7.08
N LEU A 137 -1.59 27.56 5.93
CA LEU A 137 -2.81 27.36 5.15
C LEU A 137 -3.86 26.56 5.94
N ALA A 138 -3.45 25.62 6.79
CA ALA A 138 -4.40 24.76 7.50
C ALA A 138 -5.21 25.55 8.54
N SER A 139 -4.54 26.38 9.35
CA SER A 139 -5.21 27.25 10.32
C SER A 139 -6.12 28.26 9.61
N SER A 140 -5.66 28.83 8.49
CA SER A 140 -6.44 29.80 7.73
C SER A 140 -7.74 29.20 7.16
N VAL A 141 -7.66 27.99 6.61
CA VAL A 141 -8.84 27.27 6.10
C VAL A 141 -9.78 26.88 7.24
N GLN A 142 -9.26 26.42 8.38
CA GLN A 142 -10.09 26.06 9.54
C GLN A 142 -10.83 27.27 10.12
N TYR A 143 -10.17 28.43 10.21
CA TYR A 143 -10.79 29.67 10.66
C TYR A 143 -11.96 30.07 9.76
N VAL A 144 -11.75 30.07 8.43
CA VAL A 144 -12.80 30.42 7.46
C VAL A 144 -13.94 29.39 7.47
N ASP A 145 -13.64 28.09 7.57
CA ASP A 145 -14.67 27.05 7.64
C ASP A 145 -15.50 27.17 8.93
N HIS A 146 -14.86 27.46 10.06
CA HIS A 146 -15.56 27.71 11.33
C HIS A 146 -16.47 28.93 11.25
N LEU A 147 -15.95 30.05 10.73
CA LEU A 147 -16.72 31.28 10.52
C LEU A 147 -17.91 31.03 9.57
N TRP A 148 -17.69 30.32 8.46
CA TRP A 148 -18.74 29.95 7.53
C TRP A 148 -19.85 29.13 8.20
N ASN A 149 -19.48 28.13 9.01
CA ASN A 149 -20.45 27.30 9.71
C ASN A 149 -21.32 28.10 10.70
N GLN A 150 -20.80 29.19 11.27
CA GLN A 150 -21.57 30.10 12.13
C GLN A 150 -22.55 30.98 11.33
N ILE A 151 -22.12 31.51 10.19
CA ILE A 151 -22.91 32.49 9.42
C ILE A 151 -23.79 31.87 8.32
N ARG A 152 -23.65 30.56 8.04
CA ARG A 152 -24.31 29.92 6.89
C ARG A 152 -25.83 30.09 6.85
N SER A 153 -26.50 30.18 8.01
CA SER A 153 -27.95 30.32 8.12
C SER A 153 -28.45 31.77 8.14
N SER A 154 -27.58 32.78 8.27
CA SER A 154 -27.98 34.19 8.41
C SER A 154 -28.41 34.83 7.08
N ASN A 155 -28.86 36.09 7.08
CA ASN A 155 -29.25 36.80 5.87
C ASN A 155 -28.04 37.06 4.95
N PHE A 156 -28.26 37.13 3.63
CA PHE A 156 -27.19 37.34 2.65
C PHE A 156 -26.34 38.58 2.96
N GLN A 157 -26.98 39.71 3.26
CA GLN A 157 -26.29 40.96 3.60
C GLN A 157 -25.36 40.80 4.80
N SER A 158 -25.84 40.18 5.88
CA SER A 158 -25.03 39.92 7.07
C SER A 158 -23.86 38.96 6.83
N ARG A 159 -23.99 38.03 5.87
CA ARG A 159 -22.89 37.13 5.49
C ARG A 159 -21.77 37.92 4.82
N VAL A 160 -22.10 38.77 3.85
CA VAL A 160 -21.13 39.61 3.13
C VAL A 160 -20.41 40.54 4.11
N ASP A 161 -21.15 41.23 4.97
CA ASP A 161 -20.58 42.13 5.98
C ASP A 161 -19.63 41.39 6.95
N SER A 162 -19.98 40.14 7.35
CA SER A 162 -19.13 39.33 8.23
C SER A 162 -17.83 38.90 7.53
N PHE A 163 -17.89 38.53 6.25
CA PHE A 163 -16.71 38.19 5.46
C PHE A 163 -15.78 39.37 5.27
N GLU A 164 -16.33 40.56 4.98
CA GLU A 164 -15.56 41.78 4.76
C GLU A 164 -14.83 42.23 6.03
N ARG A 165 -15.47 42.11 7.20
CA ARG A 165 -14.90 42.59 8.48
C ARG A 165 -14.00 41.60 9.19
N GLN A 166 -14.21 40.29 9.04
CA GLN A 166 -13.49 39.27 9.81
C GLN A 166 -12.55 38.42 8.94
N ALA A 167 -13.10 37.74 7.93
CA ALA A 167 -12.35 36.77 7.14
C ALA A 167 -11.34 37.42 6.18
N ALA A 168 -11.75 38.46 5.45
CA ALA A 168 -10.90 39.12 4.46
C ALA A 168 -9.65 39.77 5.09
N PRO A 169 -9.75 40.55 6.20
CA PRO A 169 -8.58 41.14 6.84
C PRO A 169 -7.63 40.09 7.40
N TYR A 170 -8.15 39.05 8.05
CA TYR A 170 -7.34 37.95 8.59
C TYR A 170 -6.50 37.25 7.51
N LEU A 171 -7.13 36.90 6.38
CA LEU A 171 -6.43 36.29 5.25
C LEU A 171 -5.42 37.25 4.62
N TRP A 172 -5.81 38.51 4.43
CA TRP A 172 -4.95 39.53 3.81
C TRP A 172 -3.70 39.81 4.64
N ASP A 173 -3.83 39.95 5.96
CA ASP A 173 -2.70 40.16 6.87
C ASP A 173 -1.76 38.95 6.87
N GLY A 174 -2.31 37.74 6.88
CA GLY A 174 -1.52 36.51 6.75
C GLY A 174 -0.72 36.44 5.44
N ILE A 175 -1.34 36.79 4.31
CA ILE A 175 -0.66 36.85 3.01
C ILE A 175 0.42 37.93 3.01
N ARG A 176 0.16 39.10 3.58
CA ARG A 176 1.13 40.20 3.66
C ARG A 176 2.37 39.82 4.48
N LEU A 177 2.17 39.18 5.63
CA LEU A 177 3.25 38.66 6.48
C LEU A 177 4.07 37.58 5.74
N SER A 178 3.40 36.65 5.07
CA SER A 178 4.06 35.60 4.28
C SER A 178 4.91 36.15 3.13
N ARG A 179 4.41 37.15 2.39
CA ARG A 179 5.16 37.80 1.30
C ARG A 179 6.45 38.46 1.80
N ARG A 180 6.43 39.08 2.98
CA ARG A 180 7.63 39.69 3.58
C ARG A 180 8.69 38.66 3.96
N ARG A 181 8.29 37.47 4.43
CA ARG A 181 9.22 36.43 4.89
C ARG A 181 9.72 35.50 3.77
N SER A 182 8.84 35.04 2.89
CA SER A 182 9.12 33.95 1.93
C SER A 182 8.84 34.33 0.46
N ARG A 183 8.62 35.62 0.16
CA ARG A 183 8.38 36.16 -1.20
C ARG A 183 7.24 35.48 -1.98
N GLY A 184 6.35 34.74 -1.33
CA GLY A 184 5.21 34.08 -1.97
C GLY A 184 5.53 32.78 -2.72
N GLN A 185 6.59 32.05 -2.36
CA GLN A 185 6.99 30.80 -3.02
C GLN A 185 6.15 29.55 -2.67
N LEU A 186 5.05 29.69 -1.94
CA LEU A 186 4.18 28.58 -1.51
C LEU A 186 3.71 27.71 -2.69
N VAL A 187 3.36 28.35 -3.81
CA VAL A 187 2.91 27.65 -5.03
C VAL A 187 4.02 26.77 -5.62
N LEU A 188 5.27 27.26 -5.62
CA LEU A 188 6.42 26.48 -6.08
C LEU A 188 6.65 25.25 -5.19
N TYR A 189 6.59 25.40 -3.86
CA TYR A 189 6.68 24.27 -2.95
C TYR A 189 5.54 23.27 -3.16
N TYR A 190 4.34 23.73 -3.51
CA TYR A 190 3.22 22.85 -3.81
C TYR A 190 3.44 22.07 -5.12
N VAL A 191 3.94 22.72 -6.17
CA VAL A 191 4.30 22.05 -7.43
C VAL A 191 5.38 20.97 -7.18
N ILE A 192 6.41 21.30 -6.40
CA ILE A 192 7.44 20.34 -5.99
C ILE A 192 6.84 19.16 -5.22
N TYR A 193 5.92 19.42 -4.28
CA TYR A 193 5.19 18.37 -3.56
C TYR A 193 4.41 17.45 -4.53
N THR A 194 3.67 18.02 -5.48
CA THR A 194 2.92 17.21 -6.45
C THR A 194 3.82 16.38 -7.36
N LEU A 195 5.03 16.87 -7.68
CA LEU A 195 6.05 16.10 -8.40
C LEU A 195 6.58 14.94 -7.56
N ILE A 196 6.99 15.21 -6.32
CA ILE A 196 7.47 14.18 -5.37
C ILE A 196 6.40 13.09 -5.18
N GLN A 197 5.13 13.48 -5.14
CA GLN A 197 4.03 12.54 -5.01
C GLN A 197 3.85 11.67 -6.26
N ALA A 198 3.91 12.26 -7.46
CA ALA A 198 3.81 11.52 -8.71
C ALA A 198 4.98 10.55 -8.91
N THR A 199 6.21 10.99 -8.64
CA THR A 199 7.40 10.13 -8.72
C THR A 199 7.32 9.00 -7.70
N ASN A 200 6.96 9.28 -6.45
CA ASN A 200 6.77 8.25 -5.42
C ASN A 200 5.75 7.19 -5.85
N SER A 201 4.59 7.60 -6.38
CA SER A 201 3.59 6.65 -6.87
C SER A 201 4.10 5.76 -8.01
N THR A 202 4.95 6.30 -8.89
CA THR A 202 5.56 5.56 -10.00
C THR A 202 6.60 4.56 -9.49
N ILE A 203 7.45 4.98 -8.54
CA ILE A 203 8.46 4.11 -7.91
C ILE A 203 7.79 2.93 -7.19
N MET A 204 6.74 3.20 -6.40
CA MET A 204 6.01 2.14 -5.70
C MET A 204 5.30 1.18 -6.67
N PHE A 205 4.80 1.67 -7.81
CA PHE A 205 4.26 0.82 -8.86
C PHE A 205 5.33 -0.06 -9.52
N MET A 206 6.50 0.48 -9.81
CA MET A 206 7.62 -0.32 -10.33
C MET A 206 8.09 -1.36 -9.31
N TRP A 207 8.16 -1.00 -8.02
CA TRP A 207 8.54 -1.94 -6.96
C TRP A 207 7.54 -3.08 -6.82
N LEU A 208 6.23 -2.80 -6.91
CA LEU A 208 5.20 -3.84 -6.91
C LEU A 208 5.37 -4.82 -8.08
N ASN A 209 5.69 -4.32 -9.28
CA ASN A 209 5.94 -5.18 -10.45
C ASN A 209 7.23 -6.02 -10.28
N ALA A 210 8.25 -5.48 -9.62
CA ALA A 210 9.48 -6.20 -9.34
C ALA A 210 9.28 -7.31 -8.29
N LEU A 211 8.46 -7.08 -7.26
CA LEU A 211 8.23 -8.02 -6.15
C LEU A 211 7.60 -9.35 -6.61
N VAL A 212 6.67 -9.28 -7.57
CA VAL A 212 6.00 -10.48 -8.10
C VAL A 212 6.93 -11.29 -9.04
N GLY A 213 8.15 -10.78 -9.31
CA GLY A 213 9.21 -11.24 -10.22
C GLY A 213 9.27 -12.70 -10.71
N SER A 214 8.96 -12.94 -12.00
CA SER A 214 9.45 -14.00 -12.88
C SER A 214 9.96 -13.36 -14.19
N PRO A 215 11.05 -13.86 -14.79
CA PRO A 215 11.81 -13.14 -15.83
C PRO A 215 11.10 -12.91 -17.18
N MET A 216 9.91 -13.47 -17.43
CA MET A 216 9.32 -13.50 -18.78
C MET A 216 8.28 -12.41 -19.11
N TYR A 217 7.71 -11.69 -18.13
CA TYR A 217 6.62 -10.73 -18.40
C TYR A 217 6.78 -9.38 -17.69
N SER A 218 6.81 -8.28 -18.45
CA SER A 218 6.92 -6.90 -17.94
C SER A 218 5.62 -6.28 -17.42
N TRP A 219 4.44 -6.78 -17.83
CA TRP A 219 3.14 -6.17 -17.51
C TRP A 219 2.14 -7.19 -16.93
N ARG A 220 2.30 -7.53 -15.65
CA ARG A 220 1.70 -8.76 -15.10
C ARG A 220 0.29 -8.69 -14.55
N GLY A 221 -0.14 -7.53 -14.06
CA GLY A 221 -1.50 -7.40 -13.54
C GLY A 221 -2.56 -7.77 -14.59
N PRO A 222 -2.49 -7.22 -15.82
CA PRO A 222 -3.41 -7.58 -16.89
C PRO A 222 -3.24 -9.01 -17.39
N SER A 223 -2.01 -9.53 -17.50
CA SER A 223 -1.80 -10.90 -18.01
C SER A 223 -2.42 -11.94 -17.07
N ILE A 224 -2.15 -11.83 -15.76
CA ILE A 224 -2.74 -12.74 -14.75
C ILE A 224 -4.27 -12.64 -14.76
N LEU A 225 -4.81 -11.44 -14.93
CA LEU A 225 -6.27 -11.26 -15.02
C LEU A 225 -6.84 -11.92 -16.27
N VAL A 226 -6.18 -11.79 -17.42
CA VAL A 226 -6.62 -12.41 -18.68
C VAL A 226 -6.53 -13.94 -18.59
N ASP A 227 -5.46 -14.48 -18.03
CA ASP A 227 -5.30 -15.92 -17.82
C ASP A 227 -6.41 -16.47 -16.92
N LEU A 228 -6.73 -15.74 -15.83
CA LEU A 228 -7.82 -16.10 -14.92
C LEU A 228 -9.20 -16.01 -15.59
N LEU A 229 -9.43 -15.01 -16.45
CA LEU A 229 -10.68 -14.87 -17.22
C LEU A 229 -10.83 -15.98 -18.27
N ASN A 230 -9.71 -16.46 -18.82
CA ASN A 230 -9.68 -17.58 -19.75
C ASN A 230 -9.79 -18.96 -19.06
N GLY A 231 -9.82 -19.00 -17.72
CA GLY A 231 -9.89 -20.23 -16.94
C GLY A 231 -8.57 -21.00 -16.89
N LEU A 232 -7.44 -20.33 -17.15
CA LEU A 232 -6.11 -20.92 -16.96
C LEU A 232 -5.72 -20.86 -15.48
N ASP A 233 -5.67 -22.03 -14.85
CA ASP A 233 -5.34 -22.15 -13.44
C ASP A 233 -3.82 -22.07 -13.17
N TRP A 234 -3.47 -21.93 -11.89
CA TRP A 234 -2.09 -21.91 -11.38
C TRP A 234 -1.30 -23.20 -11.71
N GLN A 235 -1.98 -24.30 -12.03
CA GLN A 235 -1.35 -25.58 -12.39
C GLN A 235 -0.64 -25.54 -13.75
N GLU A 236 -1.13 -24.73 -14.68
CA GLU A 236 -0.56 -24.56 -16.01
C GLU A 236 0.39 -23.35 -16.05
N THR A 237 -0.02 -22.26 -15.41
CA THR A 237 0.72 -20.98 -15.46
C THR A 237 1.89 -20.90 -14.46
N GLY A 238 1.84 -21.70 -13.39
CA GLY A 238 2.79 -21.60 -12.28
C GLY A 238 2.70 -20.28 -11.50
N HIS A 239 1.69 -19.46 -11.76
CA HIS A 239 1.45 -18.20 -11.06
C HIS A 239 0.72 -18.48 -9.74
N PHE A 240 1.26 -17.98 -8.64
CA PHE A 240 0.68 -18.11 -7.29
C PHE A 240 0.14 -19.52 -6.98
N PRO A 241 1.00 -20.56 -6.99
CA PRO A 241 0.57 -21.93 -6.81
C PRO A 241 0.06 -22.20 -5.39
N ARG A 242 -0.98 -23.02 -5.28
CA ARG A 242 -1.59 -23.37 -3.98
C ARG A 242 -0.95 -24.59 -3.35
N ILE A 243 -0.26 -25.40 -4.15
CA ILE A 243 0.51 -26.55 -3.72
C ILE A 243 1.95 -26.32 -4.16
N THR A 244 2.87 -26.47 -3.21
CA THR A 244 4.31 -26.34 -3.43
C THR A 244 5.03 -27.55 -2.85
N HIS A 245 6.28 -27.72 -3.25
CA HIS A 245 7.17 -28.75 -2.74
C HIS A 245 8.21 -28.12 -1.82
N CYS A 246 8.55 -28.84 -0.76
CA CYS A 246 9.57 -28.45 0.19
C CYS A 246 10.57 -29.59 0.35
N ASP A 247 11.86 -29.26 0.27
CA ASP A 247 12.93 -30.21 0.55
C ASP A 247 13.37 -30.05 2.00
N PHE A 248 13.14 -31.08 2.81
CA PHE A 248 13.57 -31.11 4.19
C PHE A 248 14.74 -32.07 4.39
N THR A 249 15.70 -31.67 5.23
CA THR A 249 16.95 -32.42 5.42
C THR A 249 16.97 -33.12 6.77
N LYS A 250 17.04 -34.46 6.76
CA LYS A 250 17.33 -35.26 7.94
C LYS A 250 18.83 -35.49 8.05
N ARG A 251 19.39 -35.28 9.24
CA ARG A 251 20.79 -35.55 9.53
C ARG A 251 20.91 -36.80 10.40
N LYS A 252 21.66 -37.78 9.93
CA LYS A 252 22.13 -38.95 10.68
C LYS A 252 23.66 -38.90 10.74
N PRO A 253 24.31 -39.52 11.74
CA PRO A 253 25.77 -39.65 11.73
C PRO A 253 26.22 -40.22 10.37
N ALA A 254 27.10 -39.50 9.67
CA ALA A 254 27.62 -39.82 8.33
C ALA A 254 26.65 -39.77 7.13
N SER A 255 25.38 -39.32 7.27
CA SER A 255 24.45 -39.22 6.13
C SER A 255 23.47 -38.05 6.23
N VAL A 256 23.32 -37.30 5.14
CA VAL A 256 22.28 -36.28 4.96
C VAL A 256 21.27 -36.83 3.96
N GLN A 257 20.04 -37.00 4.40
CA GLN A 257 18.93 -37.49 3.58
C GLN A 257 17.98 -36.32 3.30
N VAL A 258 17.82 -35.97 2.02
CA VAL A 258 16.84 -34.99 1.56
C VAL A 258 15.56 -35.73 1.24
N GLU A 259 14.46 -35.31 1.84
CA GLU A 259 13.12 -35.80 1.54
C GLU A 259 12.27 -34.63 1.04
N THR A 260 11.45 -34.89 0.02
CA THR A 260 10.56 -33.87 -0.55
C THR A 260 9.14 -34.13 -0.07
N VAL A 261 8.52 -33.12 0.53
CA VAL A 261 7.12 -33.14 0.95
C VAL A 261 6.31 -32.14 0.15
N MET A 262 5.02 -32.44 -0.03
CA MET A 262 4.06 -31.52 -0.64
C MET A 262 3.44 -30.66 0.46
N CYS A 263 3.33 -29.36 0.23
CA CYS A 263 2.74 -28.43 1.19
C CYS A 263 1.64 -27.59 0.53
N VAL A 264 0.55 -27.39 1.26
CA VAL A 264 -0.55 -26.52 0.86
C VAL A 264 -0.28 -25.12 1.41
N LEU A 265 -0.29 -24.13 0.53
CA LEU A 265 0.00 -22.73 0.85
C LEU A 265 -1.31 -21.92 0.91
N THR A 266 -1.92 -21.88 2.10
CA THR A 266 -3.26 -21.32 2.31
C THR A 266 -3.33 -19.83 2.02
N LEU A 267 -2.26 -19.08 2.32
CA LEU A 267 -2.20 -17.63 2.11
C LEU A 267 -2.14 -17.21 0.64
N ASN A 268 -1.76 -18.12 -0.27
CA ASN A 268 -1.42 -17.73 -1.62
C ASN A 268 -2.61 -17.32 -2.48
N ILE A 269 -3.78 -17.92 -2.21
CA ILE A 269 -5.04 -17.51 -2.84
C ILE A 269 -5.38 -16.04 -2.55
N TYR A 270 -5.05 -15.56 -1.35
CA TYR A 270 -5.29 -14.16 -0.96
C TYR A 270 -4.26 -13.23 -1.57
N TYR A 271 -2.98 -13.64 -1.60
CA TYR A 271 -1.94 -12.88 -2.27
C TYR A 271 -2.29 -12.65 -3.74
N GLU A 272 -2.72 -13.70 -4.46
CA GLU A 272 -3.16 -13.59 -5.86
C GLU A 272 -4.20 -12.47 -6.04
N LYS A 273 -5.30 -12.48 -5.26
CA LYS A 273 -6.36 -11.48 -5.39
C LYS A 273 -5.95 -10.09 -4.93
N LEU A 274 -5.18 -10.00 -3.84
CA LEU A 274 -4.68 -8.74 -3.32
C LEU A 274 -3.73 -8.08 -4.32
N PHE A 275 -2.81 -8.83 -4.93
CA PHE A 275 -1.86 -8.30 -5.90
C PHE A 275 -2.56 -7.79 -7.15
N ILE A 276 -3.55 -8.51 -7.68
CA ILE A 276 -4.36 -8.06 -8.83
C ILE A 276 -5.04 -6.72 -8.47
N PHE A 277 -5.70 -6.65 -7.32
CA PHE A 277 -6.36 -5.41 -6.87
C PHE A 277 -5.36 -4.25 -6.70
N LEU A 278 -4.25 -4.47 -6.00
CA LEU A 278 -3.22 -3.46 -5.75
C LEU A 278 -2.57 -2.96 -7.04
N TRP A 279 -2.42 -3.84 -8.04
CA TRP A 279 -1.84 -3.47 -9.33
C TRP A 279 -2.69 -2.41 -10.05
N PHE A 280 -3.99 -2.66 -10.19
CA PHE A 280 -4.92 -1.69 -10.79
C PHE A 280 -5.06 -0.43 -9.94
N TRP A 281 -5.09 -0.59 -8.60
CA TRP A 281 -5.14 0.54 -7.68
C TRP A 281 -3.92 1.45 -7.82
N TYR A 282 -2.71 0.90 -7.87
CA TYR A 282 -1.47 1.68 -8.01
C TYR A 282 -1.39 2.38 -9.36
N LEU A 283 -1.84 1.72 -10.44
CA LEU A 283 -1.95 2.35 -11.75
C LEU A 283 -2.90 3.55 -11.71
N PHE A 284 -4.08 3.39 -11.12
CA PHE A 284 -5.05 4.48 -10.95
C PHE A 284 -4.47 5.64 -10.14
N VAL A 285 -3.84 5.36 -9.00
CA VAL A 285 -3.17 6.36 -8.15
C VAL A 285 -2.07 7.10 -8.92
N CYS A 286 -1.27 6.38 -9.71
CA CYS A 286 -0.21 6.94 -10.54
C CYS A 286 -0.79 7.93 -11.58
N LEU A 287 -1.80 7.50 -12.33
CA LEU A 287 -2.48 8.34 -13.33
C LEU A 287 -3.08 9.61 -12.72
N CYS A 288 -3.79 9.49 -11.59
CA CYS A 288 -4.35 10.65 -10.89
C CYS A 288 -3.26 11.60 -10.37
N SER A 289 -2.14 11.07 -9.90
CA SER A 289 -1.03 11.87 -9.36
C SER A 289 -0.32 12.66 -10.47
N TRP A 290 -0.07 12.02 -11.61
CA TRP A 290 0.50 12.68 -12.79
C TRP A 290 -0.45 13.72 -13.39
N ALA A 291 -1.76 13.41 -13.47
CA ALA A 291 -2.76 14.37 -13.91
C ALA A 291 -2.79 15.62 -13.02
N ASN A 292 -2.70 15.43 -11.70
CA ASN A 292 -2.61 16.52 -10.74
C ASN A 292 -1.35 17.36 -10.95
N PHE A 293 -0.18 16.73 -11.04
CA PHE A 293 1.08 17.43 -11.31
C PHE A 293 1.02 18.25 -12.61
N LEU A 294 0.50 17.67 -13.69
CA LEU A 294 0.35 18.36 -14.97
C LEU A 294 -0.62 19.55 -14.90
N SER A 295 -1.70 19.46 -14.11
CA SER A 295 -2.64 20.58 -13.92
C SER A 295 -2.00 21.78 -13.21
N TRP A 296 -1.13 21.51 -12.23
CA TRP A 296 -0.42 22.54 -11.48
C TRP A 296 0.77 23.11 -12.27
N SER A 297 1.52 22.26 -12.99
CA SER A 297 2.63 22.66 -13.85
C SER A 297 2.21 23.52 -15.04
N LYS A 298 1.09 23.20 -15.70
CA LYS A 298 0.56 24.00 -16.84
C LYS A 298 -0.08 25.32 -16.43
N GLY A 299 -0.08 25.66 -15.14
CA GLY A 299 -0.58 26.94 -14.63
C GLY A 299 -2.07 27.19 -14.86
N LYS A 300 -2.86 26.17 -15.20
CA LYS A 300 -4.33 26.29 -15.32
C LYS A 300 -4.94 26.81 -14.01
N ASN A 301 -4.37 26.42 -12.87
CA ASN A 301 -4.76 26.90 -11.54
C ASN A 301 -3.99 28.15 -11.07
N LEU A 302 -2.84 28.48 -11.68
CA LEU A 302 -2.10 29.73 -11.37
C LEU A 302 -2.77 30.97 -11.96
N LYS A 303 -3.41 30.85 -13.13
CA LYS A 303 -4.15 31.97 -13.76
C LYS A 303 -5.35 32.46 -12.94
N VAL A 304 -5.85 31.66 -11.99
CA VAL A 304 -6.97 32.03 -11.09
C VAL A 304 -6.48 32.78 -9.85
N PHE A 305 -5.22 32.62 -9.45
CA PHE A 305 -4.67 33.25 -8.23
C PHE A 305 -3.98 34.60 -8.47
N PHE A 306 -3.63 34.90 -9.72
CA PHE A 306 -2.91 36.12 -10.12
C PHE A 306 -3.73 37.07 -11.01
N LYS A 307 -5.02 36.80 -11.19
CA LYS A 307 -5.97 37.71 -11.84
C LYS A 307 -6.93 38.24 -10.79
#